data_AF-A0A6A5GJC4-F1
#
_entry.id   AF-A0A6A5GJC4-F1
#
_cell.length_a   1.000
_cell.length_b   1.000
_cell.length_c   1.000
_cell.angle_alpha   90.00
_cell.angle_beta   90.00
_cell.angle_gamma   90.00
#
_symmetry.space_group_name_H-M   'P 1'
#
loop_
_entity.id
_entity.type
_entity.pdbx_description
1 polymer ?
#
loop_
_entity_poly.entity_id
_entity_poly.type
_entity_poly.pdbx_seq_one_letter_code
_entity_poly.pdbx_strand_id
1 'polypeptide(L)'
;MRTRKVCHLLRDTVDRQPIVISDCAVRLPSVSTSVLNLNEYFNEYSKKGKNCEIYCYHSKRTKQIDDAWHVDLAMNDLSILFKSSNVRIENLVLILRREAKYVVDSCLRLIRDISNLHVGRLVLKVENTELALSALSSFKPGSFRCLTIEFSEPEKEVGILYDSRIIGTEQFRQAEEIDIVKYGIIDPIHLESFFHCSKFRITLSSLSGENILQLRDALASSDNFEACHIYLSRPLNLSNIGKSLEANVSDGAPFFTCEYPCPDTDSYLDIQVRPSKVFIFCYSTLESGEDDENSNLTK
;
A
#
# COMPACT_ATOMS: atom_id res chain seq x y z
N MET A 1 -0.12 22.51 -16.53
CA MET A 1 -0.63 22.96 -17.85
C MET A 1 -0.60 24.49 -17.93
N ARG A 2 -0.17 25.07 -19.05
CA ARG A 2 -0.26 26.53 -19.32
C ARG A 2 -1.52 26.81 -20.14
N THR A 3 -2.69 26.89 -19.50
CA THR A 3 -3.96 27.30 -20.10
C THR A 3 -4.22 28.80 -19.92
N ARG A 4 -3.18 29.65 -20.07
CA ARG A 4 -3.30 31.10 -19.83
C ARG A 4 -3.99 31.87 -20.98
N LYS A 5 -4.50 31.20 -22.02
CA LYS A 5 -5.16 31.81 -23.19
C LYS A 5 -6.56 31.26 -23.48
N VAL A 6 -7.34 30.92 -22.46
CA VAL A 6 -8.76 30.54 -22.62
C VAL A 6 -9.70 31.52 -21.91
N CYS A 7 -10.99 31.50 -22.29
CA CYS A 7 -12.03 32.34 -21.69
C CYS A 7 -12.15 32.09 -20.17
N HIS A 8 -12.64 33.08 -19.43
CA HIS A 8 -12.70 33.03 -17.96
C HIS A 8 -13.45 31.79 -17.44
N LEU A 9 -14.59 31.44 -18.04
CA LEU A 9 -15.40 30.29 -17.62
C LEU A 9 -14.70 28.95 -17.84
N LEU A 10 -14.02 28.77 -18.98
CA LEU A 10 -13.24 27.56 -19.23
C LEU A 10 -12.00 27.51 -18.33
N ARG A 11 -11.36 28.66 -18.06
CA ARG A 11 -10.26 28.77 -17.12
C ARG A 11 -10.69 28.36 -15.71
N ASP A 12 -11.79 28.90 -15.22
CA ASP A 12 -12.34 28.55 -13.91
C ASP A 12 -12.67 27.07 -13.82
N THR A 13 -13.21 26.50 -14.90
CA THR A 13 -13.54 25.07 -14.97
C THR A 13 -12.27 24.21 -14.92
N VAL A 14 -11.25 24.55 -15.72
CA VAL A 14 -9.98 23.84 -15.80
C VAL A 14 -9.17 23.98 -14.51
N ASP A 15 -9.12 25.18 -13.91
CA ASP A 15 -8.40 25.44 -12.66
C ASP A 15 -9.08 24.74 -11.46
N ARG A 16 -10.39 24.44 -11.56
CA ARG A 16 -11.13 23.63 -10.59
C ARG A 16 -10.96 22.12 -10.78
N GLN A 17 -10.43 21.65 -11.92
CA GLN A 17 -10.16 20.23 -12.09
C GLN A 17 -8.96 19.82 -11.24
N PRO A 18 -9.01 18.63 -10.61
CA PRO A 18 -7.89 18.15 -9.85
C PRO A 18 -6.70 17.87 -10.78
N ILE A 19 -5.50 18.28 -10.34
CA ILE A 19 -4.27 17.83 -10.96
C ILE A 19 -4.05 16.40 -10.47
N VAL A 20 -4.21 15.44 -11.39
CA VAL A 20 -3.97 14.03 -11.09
C VAL A 20 -2.50 13.70 -11.34
N ILE A 21 -1.84 13.17 -10.32
CA ILE A 21 -0.48 12.62 -10.39
C ILE A 21 -0.63 11.11 -10.23
N SER A 22 -0.41 10.35 -11.29
CA SER A 22 -0.56 8.89 -11.25
C SER A 22 0.50 8.25 -10.36
N ASP A 23 1.75 8.70 -10.48
CA ASP A 23 2.86 8.17 -9.70
C ASP A 23 3.70 9.28 -9.09
N CYS A 24 3.81 9.29 -7.77
CA CYS A 24 4.69 10.18 -7.03
C CYS A 24 5.61 9.33 -6.16
N ALA A 25 6.93 9.44 -6.36
CA ALA A 25 7.89 8.77 -5.49
C ALA A 25 8.86 9.78 -4.90
N VAL A 26 9.01 9.75 -3.58
CA VAL A 26 9.87 10.64 -2.82
C VAL A 26 10.88 9.77 -2.09
N ARG A 27 12.16 9.90 -2.47
CA ARG A 27 13.28 9.24 -1.78
C ARG A 27 14.10 10.28 -1.03
N LEU A 28 14.11 10.13 0.28
CA LEU A 28 14.76 11.03 1.22
C LEU A 28 15.91 10.28 1.91
N PRO A 29 16.95 10.99 2.35
CA PRO A 29 18.29 10.82 1.80
C PRO A 29 18.85 9.41 1.79
N SER A 30 19.61 9.14 0.74
CA SER A 30 20.74 8.22 0.80
C SER A 30 22.02 9.06 0.84
N VAL A 31 22.51 9.41 2.03
CA VAL A 31 23.78 10.13 2.31
C VAL A 31 23.92 11.54 1.69
N SER A 32 23.86 11.67 0.37
CA SER A 32 24.12 12.88 -0.41
C SER A 32 23.08 13.18 -1.47
N THR A 33 22.03 12.36 -1.61
CA THR A 33 21.04 12.50 -2.68
C THR A 33 19.61 12.39 -2.17
N SER A 34 18.72 13.19 -2.74
CA SER A 34 17.26 13.05 -2.65
C SER A 34 16.69 12.94 -4.06
N VAL A 35 15.59 12.20 -4.22
CA VAL A 35 14.95 12.01 -5.53
C VAL A 35 13.46 12.30 -5.43
N LEU A 36 12.96 13.05 -6.40
CA LEU A 36 11.54 13.32 -6.61
C LEU A 36 11.12 12.82 -8.00
N ASN A 37 10.21 11.87 -8.02
CA ASN A 37 9.58 11.35 -9.23
C ASN A 37 8.12 11.77 -9.28
N LEU A 38 7.70 12.28 -10.43
CA LEU A 38 6.32 12.67 -10.73
C LEU A 38 5.98 12.13 -12.12
N ASN A 39 5.21 11.06 -12.19
CA ASN A 39 4.97 10.29 -13.41
C ASN A 39 6.31 9.93 -14.08
N GLU A 40 6.52 10.42 -15.31
CA GLU A 40 7.75 10.26 -16.09
C GLU A 40 8.87 11.27 -15.75
N TYR A 41 8.60 12.27 -14.91
CA TYR A 41 9.57 13.30 -14.54
C TYR A 41 10.38 12.88 -13.32
N PHE A 42 11.69 12.86 -13.47
CA PHE A 42 12.63 12.48 -12.42
C PHE A 42 13.59 13.64 -12.15
N ASN A 43 13.65 14.07 -10.90
CA ASN A 43 14.58 15.10 -10.41
C ASN A 43 15.45 14.54 -9.29
N GLU A 44 16.75 14.68 -9.43
CA GLU A 44 17.74 14.32 -8.42
C GLU A 44 18.33 15.59 -7.81
N TYR A 45 18.37 15.62 -6.48
CA TYR A 45 18.94 16.71 -5.69
C TYR A 45 20.18 16.16 -4.98
N SER A 46 21.36 16.60 -5.40
CA SER A 46 22.63 16.02 -5.01
C SER A 46 23.50 17.05 -4.28
N LYS A 47 24.00 16.67 -3.10
CA LYS A 47 24.90 17.50 -2.29
C LYS A 47 26.25 17.66 -2.98
N LYS A 48 26.68 18.90 -3.18
CA LYS A 48 28.01 19.27 -3.71
C LYS A 48 28.66 20.29 -2.75
N GLY A 49 29.36 19.79 -1.74
CA GLY A 49 29.92 20.65 -0.69
C GLY A 49 28.81 21.33 0.12
N LYS A 50 28.76 22.68 0.07
CA LYS A 50 27.68 23.50 0.66
C LYS A 50 26.51 23.75 -0.29
N ASN A 51 26.64 23.34 -1.54
CA ASN A 51 25.66 23.62 -2.59
C ASN A 51 24.83 22.37 -2.87
N CYS A 52 23.71 22.57 -3.57
CA CYS A 52 22.92 21.50 -4.14
C CYS A 52 22.95 21.58 -5.66
N GLU A 53 23.19 20.45 -6.30
CA GLU A 53 23.04 20.26 -7.73
C GLU A 53 21.70 19.56 -7.98
N ILE A 54 20.85 20.15 -8.81
CA ILE A 54 19.58 19.57 -9.24
C ILE A 54 19.75 19.09 -10.66
N TYR A 55 19.56 17.79 -10.89
CA TYR A 55 19.55 17.21 -12.23
C TYR A 55 18.15 16.76 -12.62
N CYS A 56 17.63 17.33 -13.69
CA CYS A 56 16.32 17.00 -14.27
C CYS A 56 16.54 16.08 -15.47
N TYR A 57 16.25 14.78 -15.30
CA TYR A 57 16.55 13.76 -16.31
C TYR A 57 15.77 13.96 -17.61
N HIS A 58 14.52 14.42 -17.50
CA HIS A 58 13.67 14.66 -18.67
C HIS A 58 14.26 15.72 -19.60
N SER A 59 14.71 16.85 -19.03
CA SER A 59 15.34 17.92 -19.82
C SER A 59 16.84 17.72 -20.05
N LYS A 60 17.45 16.74 -19.36
CA LYS A 60 18.90 16.52 -19.27
C LYS A 60 19.65 17.80 -18.86
N ARG A 61 19.07 18.57 -17.94
CA ARG A 61 19.63 19.84 -17.45
C ARG A 61 20.05 19.73 -16.00
N THR A 62 21.12 20.43 -15.69
CA THR A 62 21.65 20.58 -14.34
C THR A 62 21.51 22.03 -13.91
N LYS A 63 21.16 22.26 -12.64
CA LYS A 63 21.17 23.58 -12.01
C LYS A 63 21.84 23.47 -10.65
N GLN A 64 22.82 24.33 -10.39
CA GLN A 64 23.40 24.46 -9.05
C GLN A 64 22.65 25.55 -8.28
N ILE A 65 22.40 25.29 -7.01
CA ILE A 65 21.88 26.24 -6.02
C ILE A 65 22.92 26.34 -4.92
N ASP A 66 23.40 27.56 -4.67
CA ASP A 66 24.42 27.80 -3.66
C ASP A 66 23.81 27.83 -2.25
N ASP A 67 24.58 27.36 -1.27
CA ASP A 67 24.22 27.33 0.16
C ASP A 67 22.85 26.70 0.46
N ALA A 68 22.54 25.61 -0.24
CA ALA A 68 21.25 24.93 -0.14
C ALA A 68 21.42 23.45 0.13
N TRP A 69 20.63 22.94 1.09
CA TRP A 69 20.60 21.51 1.37
C TRP A 69 19.63 20.81 0.42
N HIS A 70 20.07 19.69 -0.15
CA HIS A 70 19.32 18.96 -1.18
C HIS A 70 17.95 18.46 -0.70
N VAL A 71 17.83 18.13 0.58
CA VAL A 71 16.54 17.74 1.18
C VAL A 71 15.59 18.93 1.22
N ASP A 72 16.04 20.08 1.74
CA ASP A 72 15.18 21.26 1.88
C ASP A 72 14.65 21.72 0.53
N LEU A 73 15.47 21.65 -0.53
CA LEU A 73 15.03 21.96 -1.89
C LEU A 73 13.98 20.97 -2.42
N ALA A 74 14.24 19.67 -2.31
CA ALA A 74 13.27 18.65 -2.72
C ALA A 74 11.94 18.79 -1.96
N MET A 75 12.02 19.09 -0.66
CA MET A 75 10.87 19.31 0.20
C MET A 75 10.12 20.60 -0.11
N ASN A 76 10.84 21.68 -0.41
CA ASN A 76 10.21 22.92 -0.82
C ASN A 76 9.48 22.75 -2.16
N ASP A 77 10.08 22.07 -3.13
CA ASP A 77 9.44 21.77 -4.42
C ASP A 77 8.19 20.91 -4.26
N LEU A 78 8.25 19.87 -3.42
CA LEU A 78 7.08 19.08 -3.02
C LEU A 78 6.00 19.95 -2.36
N SER A 79 6.38 20.87 -1.49
CA SER A 79 5.43 21.75 -0.78
C SER A 79 4.70 22.66 -1.76
N ILE A 80 5.42 23.17 -2.77
CA ILE A 80 4.85 24.03 -3.80
C ILE A 80 3.87 23.23 -4.67
N LEU A 81 4.23 22.00 -5.03
CA LEU A 81 3.39 21.10 -5.80
C LEU A 81 2.07 20.83 -5.07
N PHE A 82 2.16 20.45 -3.81
CA PHE A 82 1.01 20.00 -3.02
C PHE A 82 0.20 21.14 -2.39
N LYS A 83 0.74 22.36 -2.29
CA LYS A 83 -0.02 23.55 -1.86
C LYS A 83 -1.25 23.84 -2.71
N SER A 84 -1.28 23.36 -3.96
CA SER A 84 -2.50 23.45 -4.76
C SER A 84 -3.54 22.46 -4.20
N SER A 85 -4.62 22.97 -3.61
CA SER A 85 -5.65 22.21 -2.90
C SER A 85 -6.45 21.22 -3.76
N ASN A 86 -6.09 21.08 -5.03
CA ASN A 86 -6.73 20.25 -6.04
C ASN A 86 -5.80 19.13 -6.53
N VAL A 87 -4.73 18.76 -5.81
CA VAL A 87 -3.89 17.63 -6.20
C VAL A 87 -4.46 16.32 -5.68
N ARG A 88 -4.62 15.35 -6.59
CA ARG A 88 -4.90 13.96 -6.28
C ARG A 88 -3.71 13.12 -6.70
N ILE A 89 -3.21 12.27 -5.81
CA ILE A 89 -2.14 11.33 -6.14
C ILE A 89 -2.75 9.93 -6.19
N GLU A 90 -2.54 9.19 -7.27
CA GLU A 90 -3.03 7.81 -7.35
C GLU A 90 -2.10 6.88 -6.58
N ASN A 91 -0.78 6.98 -6.79
CA ASN A 91 0.22 6.21 -6.07
C ASN A 91 1.29 7.11 -5.46
N LEU A 92 1.42 7.13 -4.14
CA LEU A 92 2.46 7.83 -3.40
C LEU A 92 3.41 6.84 -2.75
N VAL A 93 4.69 6.88 -3.15
CA VAL A 93 5.75 6.06 -2.57
C VAL A 93 6.70 6.94 -1.77
N LEU A 94 6.80 6.71 -0.47
CA LEU A 94 7.74 7.38 0.43
C LEU A 94 8.84 6.40 0.82
N ILE A 95 10.09 6.72 0.50
CA ILE A 95 11.27 5.95 0.89
C ILE A 95 12.03 6.78 1.93
N LEU A 96 11.97 6.33 3.19
CA LEU A 96 12.47 7.05 4.36
C LEU A 96 13.57 6.26 5.07
N ARG A 97 14.74 6.89 5.23
CA ARG A 97 15.94 6.30 5.84
C ARG A 97 16.35 7.01 7.13
N ARG A 98 17.06 6.32 8.04
CA ARG A 98 17.35 6.74 9.43
C ARG A 98 18.34 7.88 9.57
N GLU A 99 19.16 8.16 8.56
CA GLU A 99 20.19 9.23 8.58
C GLU A 99 19.62 10.67 8.72
N ALA A 100 18.33 10.79 9.06
CA ALA A 100 17.49 11.86 8.61
C ALA A 100 16.40 12.21 9.65
N LYS A 101 16.66 12.15 10.96
CA LYS A 101 15.66 12.58 11.97
C LYS A 101 15.04 13.96 11.63
N TYR A 102 15.89 14.90 11.22
CA TYR A 102 15.47 16.22 10.70
C TYR A 102 14.67 16.16 9.38
N VAL A 103 14.98 15.19 8.50
CA VAL A 103 14.29 15.03 7.22
C VAL A 103 12.92 14.42 7.42
N VAL A 104 12.83 13.40 8.26
CA VAL A 104 11.56 12.79 8.66
C VAL A 104 10.67 13.88 9.23
N ASP A 105 11.10 14.61 10.25
CA ASP A 105 10.32 15.72 10.82
C ASP A 105 9.89 16.76 9.77
N SER A 106 10.69 17.02 8.74
CA SER A 106 10.35 17.94 7.66
C SER A 106 9.33 17.36 6.66
N CYS A 107 9.45 16.09 6.31
CA CYS A 107 8.49 15.37 5.47
C CYS A 107 7.15 15.18 6.15
N LEU A 108 7.18 14.86 7.43
CA LEU A 108 5.99 14.71 8.26
C LEU A 108 5.26 16.04 8.44
N ARG A 109 6.01 17.13 8.68
CA ARG A 109 5.43 18.48 8.70
C ARG A 109 4.76 18.82 7.37
N LEU A 110 5.44 18.56 6.25
CA LEU A 110 4.87 18.81 4.93
C LEU A 110 3.55 18.06 4.72
N ILE A 111 3.52 16.75 4.98
CA ILE A 111 2.30 15.95 4.81
C ILE A 111 1.16 16.47 5.70
N ARG A 112 1.46 16.86 6.95
CA ARG A 112 0.49 17.47 7.88
C ARG A 112 -0.05 18.80 7.36
N ASP A 113 0.83 19.65 6.82
CA ASP A 113 0.47 20.98 6.33
C ASP A 113 -0.44 20.91 5.09
N ILE A 114 -0.34 19.83 4.31
CA ILE A 114 -1.17 19.60 3.12
C ILE A 114 -2.35 18.69 3.49
N SER A 115 -3.12 19.16 4.47
CA SER A 115 -4.17 18.41 5.14
C SER A 115 -5.26 17.79 4.23
N ASN A 116 -5.27 18.05 2.93
CA ASN A 116 -6.28 17.58 1.97
C ASN A 116 -5.70 16.72 0.84
N LEU A 117 -4.47 16.20 0.98
CA LEU A 117 -3.91 15.31 -0.04
C LEU A 117 -4.72 14.02 -0.11
N HIS A 118 -5.44 13.82 -1.20
CA HIS A 118 -6.09 12.56 -1.49
C HIS A 118 -5.11 11.64 -2.21
N VAL A 119 -4.84 10.48 -1.60
CA VAL A 119 -3.88 9.49 -2.08
C VAL A 119 -4.64 8.20 -2.37
N GLY A 120 -4.54 7.61 -3.56
CA GLY A 120 -5.17 6.30 -3.82
C GLY A 120 -4.48 5.20 -3.01
N ARG A 121 -3.18 5.03 -3.26
CA ARG A 121 -2.29 4.06 -2.64
C ARG A 121 -1.09 4.75 -2.01
N LEU A 122 -0.88 4.49 -0.72
CA LEU A 122 0.31 4.90 0.02
C LEU A 122 1.26 3.71 0.19
N VAL A 123 2.50 3.86 -0.24
CA VAL A 123 3.58 2.88 -0.03
C VAL A 123 4.66 3.51 0.85
N LEU A 124 4.87 2.96 2.03
CA LEU A 124 5.91 3.36 2.96
C LEU A 124 7.05 2.34 2.93
N LYS A 125 8.21 2.76 2.42
CA LYS A 125 9.46 2.00 2.54
C LYS A 125 10.31 2.66 3.61
N VAL A 126 10.48 1.97 4.74
CA VAL A 126 11.07 2.54 5.96
C VAL A 126 12.19 1.66 6.48
N GLU A 127 13.04 2.17 7.35
CA GLU A 127 14.09 1.36 8.00
C GLU A 127 13.67 0.82 9.38
N ASN A 128 12.61 1.36 9.98
CA ASN A 128 12.11 0.91 11.28
C ASN A 128 10.64 1.34 11.49
N THR A 129 10.00 0.77 12.51
CA THR A 129 8.62 1.06 12.88
C THR A 129 8.37 2.51 13.27
N GLU A 130 9.29 3.16 13.99
CA GLU A 130 9.08 4.55 14.42
C GLU A 130 8.91 5.49 13.22
N LEU A 131 9.67 5.25 12.14
CA LEU A 131 9.49 5.96 10.87
C LEU A 131 8.13 5.65 10.23
N ALA A 132 7.70 4.39 10.25
CA ALA A 132 6.38 3.98 9.74
C ALA A 132 5.25 4.71 10.47
N LEU A 133 5.26 4.66 11.81
CA LEU A 133 4.27 5.30 12.67
C LEU A 133 4.24 6.81 12.47
N SER A 134 5.40 7.44 12.39
CA SER A 134 5.49 8.89 12.26
C SER A 134 5.00 9.34 10.87
N ALA A 135 5.36 8.61 9.81
CA ALA A 135 4.83 8.78 8.45
C ALA A 135 3.32 8.63 8.41
N LEU A 136 2.81 7.51 8.90
CA LEU A 136 1.39 7.18 8.91
C LEU A 136 0.57 8.21 9.69
N SER A 137 1.05 8.64 10.86
CA SER A 137 0.39 9.63 11.72
C SER A 137 0.33 11.04 11.12
N SER A 138 1.06 11.30 10.04
CA SER A 138 1.01 12.59 9.34
C SER A 138 -0.14 12.68 8.35
N PHE A 139 -0.69 11.55 7.94
CA PHE A 139 -1.88 11.49 7.10
C PHE A 139 -3.15 11.58 7.94
N LYS A 140 -4.19 12.22 7.40
CA LYS A 140 -5.53 12.12 7.98
C LYS A 140 -6.04 10.68 7.82
N PRO A 141 -6.77 10.14 8.81
CA PRO A 141 -7.53 8.92 8.61
C PRO A 141 -8.44 9.04 7.38
N GLY A 142 -8.52 7.97 6.58
CA GLY A 142 -9.31 7.94 5.34
C GLY A 142 -8.73 8.74 4.17
N SER A 143 -7.50 9.26 4.29
CA SER A 143 -6.84 9.98 3.18
C SER A 143 -6.35 9.07 2.06
N PHE A 144 -6.26 7.76 2.33
CA PHE A 144 -5.93 6.73 1.35
C PHE A 144 -6.75 5.48 1.49
N ARG A 145 -6.93 4.81 0.35
CA ARG A 145 -7.65 3.53 0.24
C ARG A 145 -6.73 2.35 0.49
N CYS A 146 -5.53 2.40 -0.08
CA CYS A 146 -4.58 1.29 -0.04
C CYS A 146 -3.33 1.68 0.76
N LEU A 147 -2.91 0.80 1.67
CA LEU A 147 -1.70 0.95 2.47
C LEU A 147 -0.73 -0.19 2.21
N THR A 148 0.52 0.14 1.89
CA THR A 148 1.62 -0.82 1.84
C THR A 148 2.76 -0.35 2.73
N ILE A 149 3.30 -1.25 3.56
CA ILE A 149 4.47 -0.96 4.39
C ILE A 149 5.53 -2.04 4.13
N GLU A 150 6.76 -1.61 3.84
CA GLU A 150 7.91 -2.50 3.58
C GLU A 150 9.14 -2.00 4.33
N PHE A 151 9.98 -2.91 4.84
CA PHE A 151 11.33 -2.53 5.27
C PHE A 151 12.26 -2.35 4.05
N SER A 152 13.04 -1.27 4.08
CA SER A 152 13.92 -0.85 2.98
C SER A 152 15.17 -1.72 2.84
N GLU A 153 15.58 -2.40 3.91
CA GLU A 153 16.70 -3.35 3.91
C GLU A 153 16.22 -4.70 4.46
N PRO A 154 16.09 -5.73 3.60
CA PRO A 154 15.61 -7.04 4.01
C PRO A 154 16.62 -7.85 4.83
N GLU A 155 17.87 -7.42 4.96
CA GLU A 155 18.99 -8.34 5.23
C GLU A 155 19.38 -8.54 6.70
N LYS A 156 18.92 -7.72 7.65
CA LYS A 156 19.38 -7.82 9.05
C LYS A 156 18.34 -8.28 10.07
N GLU A 157 17.07 -8.31 9.69
CA GLU A 157 15.98 -8.42 10.66
C GLU A 157 14.80 -9.29 10.17
N VAL A 158 15.09 -10.36 9.42
CA VAL A 158 14.10 -11.41 9.04
C VAL A 158 13.59 -12.22 10.26
N GLY A 159 13.77 -11.70 11.48
CA GLY A 159 13.21 -12.21 12.73
C GLY A 159 12.54 -11.15 13.61
N ILE A 160 12.36 -9.90 13.15
CA ILE A 160 11.70 -8.88 13.96
C ILE A 160 10.19 -9.15 13.98
N LEU A 161 9.69 -9.35 15.20
CA LEU A 161 8.28 -9.32 15.54
C LEU A 161 7.69 -7.99 15.04
N TYR A 162 6.59 -8.11 14.32
CA TYR A 162 5.69 -7.01 14.01
C TYR A 162 5.44 -6.12 15.25
N ASP A 163 5.41 -4.81 15.06
CA ASP A 163 5.01 -3.87 16.11
C ASP A 163 3.51 -3.57 16.01
N SER A 164 2.76 -3.97 17.04
CA SER A 164 1.30 -3.85 17.10
C SER A 164 0.76 -2.43 17.14
N ARG A 165 1.61 -1.41 17.31
CA ARG A 165 1.17 -0.02 17.24
C ARG A 165 0.66 0.37 15.85
N ILE A 166 1.13 -0.27 14.77
CA ILE A 166 0.72 0.07 13.40
C ILE A 166 -0.77 -0.24 13.15
N ILE A 167 -1.23 -1.46 13.43
CA ILE A 167 -2.66 -1.84 13.31
C ILE A 167 -3.56 -1.04 14.27
N GLY A 168 -2.99 -0.50 15.34
CA GLY A 168 -3.72 0.32 16.31
C GLY A 168 -4.03 1.73 15.82
N THR A 169 -3.50 2.15 14.67
CA THR A 169 -3.72 3.49 14.12
C THR A 169 -5.06 3.61 13.39
N GLU A 170 -5.68 4.79 13.44
CA GLU A 170 -6.92 5.07 12.71
C GLU A 170 -6.71 5.04 11.19
N GLN A 171 -5.54 5.42 10.72
CA GLN A 171 -5.17 5.36 9.30
C GLN A 171 -5.14 3.93 8.79
N PHE A 172 -4.69 2.97 9.60
CA PHE A 172 -4.71 1.56 9.26
C PHE A 172 -6.15 1.01 9.24
N ARG A 173 -6.94 1.33 10.27
CA ARG A 173 -8.33 0.87 10.41
C ARG A 173 -9.28 1.38 9.31
N GLN A 174 -8.95 2.51 8.70
CA GLN A 174 -9.75 3.09 7.62
C GLN A 174 -9.22 2.73 6.22
N ALA A 175 -8.08 2.05 6.11
CA ALA A 175 -7.62 1.53 4.83
C ALA A 175 -8.46 0.32 4.42
N GLU A 176 -8.88 0.29 3.15
CA GLU A 176 -9.65 -0.81 2.57
C GLU A 176 -8.73 -1.95 2.10
N GLU A 177 -7.56 -1.60 1.56
CA GLU A 177 -6.56 -2.56 1.08
C GLU A 177 -5.25 -2.47 1.87
N ILE A 178 -4.72 -3.59 2.35
CA ILE A 178 -3.48 -3.63 3.16
C ILE A 178 -2.47 -4.64 2.60
N ASP A 179 -1.22 -4.23 2.36
CA ASP A 179 -0.11 -5.15 2.09
C ASP A 179 1.08 -4.86 3.02
N ILE A 180 1.33 -5.75 3.95
CA ILE A 180 2.42 -5.65 4.92
C ILE A 180 3.23 -6.95 5.00
N VAL A 181 3.22 -7.75 3.93
CA VAL A 181 3.99 -9.01 3.86
C VAL A 181 5.48 -8.79 4.13
N LYS A 182 6.02 -7.66 3.65
CA LYS A 182 7.42 -7.27 3.81
C LYS A 182 7.68 -6.37 5.02
N TYR A 183 6.68 -6.16 5.87
CA TYR A 183 6.84 -5.37 7.09
C TYR A 183 7.25 -6.25 8.27
N GLY A 184 6.66 -7.43 8.44
CA GLY A 184 7.03 -8.30 9.56
C GLY A 184 6.12 -9.50 9.73
N ILE A 185 6.44 -10.33 10.73
CA ILE A 185 5.65 -11.50 11.10
C ILE A 185 4.67 -11.09 12.20
N ILE A 186 3.38 -11.18 11.90
CA ILE A 186 2.26 -10.76 12.75
C ILE A 186 1.85 -11.92 13.68
N ASP A 187 1.52 -11.57 14.92
CA ASP A 187 0.91 -12.51 15.86
C ASP A 187 -0.56 -12.76 15.50
N PRO A 188 -1.03 -14.01 15.42
CA PRO A 188 -2.42 -14.34 15.11
C PRO A 188 -3.47 -13.67 16.01
N ILE A 189 -3.12 -13.21 17.21
CA ILE A 189 -4.03 -12.42 18.07
C ILE A 189 -4.51 -11.12 17.39
N HIS A 190 -3.78 -10.65 16.38
CA HIS A 190 -4.11 -9.43 15.64
C HIS A 190 -4.86 -9.68 14.33
N LEU A 191 -5.22 -10.93 14.03
CA LEU A 191 -5.85 -11.31 12.77
C LEU A 191 -7.20 -10.61 12.54
N GLU A 192 -7.99 -10.42 13.59
CA GLU A 192 -9.28 -9.72 13.52
C GLU A 192 -9.14 -8.26 13.09
N SER A 193 -7.97 -7.65 13.28
CA SER A 193 -7.69 -6.27 12.85
C SER A 193 -7.63 -6.10 11.33
N PHE A 194 -7.84 -7.16 10.55
CA PHE A 194 -7.85 -7.14 9.08
C PHE A 194 -9.23 -7.47 8.50
N PHE A 195 -10.22 -7.85 9.32
CA PHE A 195 -11.52 -8.30 8.82
C PHE A 195 -12.34 -7.17 8.17
N HIS A 196 -11.99 -5.90 8.43
CA HIS A 196 -12.60 -4.75 7.76
C HIS A 196 -12.08 -4.52 6.34
N CYS A 197 -10.97 -5.17 5.95
CA CYS A 197 -10.34 -4.93 4.66
C CYS A 197 -11.08 -5.64 3.54
N SER A 198 -11.21 -4.99 2.38
CA SER A 198 -11.62 -5.67 1.14
C SER A 198 -10.50 -6.57 0.62
N LYS A 199 -9.24 -6.12 0.76
CA LYS A 199 -8.06 -6.91 0.43
C LYS A 199 -6.97 -6.82 1.48
N PHE A 200 -6.35 -7.95 1.82
CA PHE A 200 -5.14 -7.90 2.65
C PHE A 200 -4.10 -8.96 2.34
N ARG A 201 -2.83 -8.58 2.52
CA ARG A 201 -1.67 -9.46 2.34
C ARG A 201 -0.77 -9.33 3.56
N ILE A 202 -0.57 -10.43 4.28
CA ILE A 202 0.14 -10.44 5.57
C ILE A 202 1.02 -11.67 5.72
N THR A 203 1.98 -11.60 6.65
CA THR A 203 2.75 -12.77 7.11
C THR A 203 2.38 -13.04 8.57
N LEU A 204 1.89 -14.24 8.91
CA LEU A 204 1.61 -14.67 10.28
C LEU A 204 2.69 -15.64 10.81
N SER A 205 2.85 -15.67 12.13
CA SER A 205 3.76 -16.62 12.79
C SER A 205 3.29 -18.07 12.71
N SER A 206 1.96 -18.27 12.73
CA SER A 206 1.27 -19.54 12.62
C SER A 206 -0.20 -19.27 12.31
N LEU A 207 -0.98 -20.31 12.02
CA LEU A 207 -2.43 -20.21 11.88
C LEU A 207 -3.04 -21.51 12.41
N SER A 208 -3.96 -21.39 13.36
CA SER A 208 -4.67 -22.53 13.94
C SER A 208 -5.94 -22.86 13.16
N GLY A 209 -6.53 -24.03 13.46
CA GLY A 209 -7.85 -24.41 12.98
C GLY A 209 -8.97 -23.47 13.45
N GLU A 210 -8.80 -22.83 14.61
CA GLU A 210 -9.75 -21.81 15.10
C GLU A 210 -9.60 -20.51 14.32
N ASN A 211 -8.36 -20.08 14.05
CA ASN A 211 -8.11 -18.85 13.30
C ASN A 211 -8.64 -18.92 11.85
N ILE A 212 -8.52 -20.08 11.18
CA ILE A 212 -9.06 -20.25 9.82
C ILE A 212 -10.60 -20.23 9.82
N LEU A 213 -11.24 -20.76 10.87
CA LEU A 213 -12.70 -20.72 11.01
C LEU A 213 -13.18 -19.29 11.26
N GLN A 214 -12.52 -18.56 12.17
CA GLN A 214 -12.79 -17.15 12.40
C GLN A 214 -12.63 -16.31 11.13
N LEU A 215 -11.57 -16.56 10.35
CA LEU A 215 -11.38 -15.93 9.04
C LEU A 215 -12.53 -16.24 8.10
N ARG A 216 -12.87 -17.52 7.91
CA ARG A 216 -13.99 -17.91 7.03
C ARG A 216 -15.27 -17.18 7.42
N ASP A 217 -15.64 -17.23 8.69
CA ASP A 217 -16.93 -16.71 9.17
C ASP A 217 -17.01 -15.18 9.05
N ALA A 218 -15.93 -14.48 9.43
CA ALA A 218 -15.86 -13.03 9.33
C ALA A 218 -15.85 -12.54 7.87
N LEU A 219 -15.11 -13.22 6.99
CA LEU A 219 -14.98 -12.81 5.58
C LEU A 219 -16.21 -13.17 4.75
N ALA A 220 -16.87 -14.30 5.04
CA ALA A 220 -18.13 -14.67 4.38
C ALA A 220 -19.27 -13.70 4.71
N SER A 221 -19.23 -13.06 5.88
CA SER A 221 -20.21 -12.08 6.33
C SER A 221 -19.85 -10.63 5.95
N SER A 222 -18.76 -10.42 5.20
CA SER A 222 -18.29 -9.09 4.82
C SER A 222 -18.84 -8.69 3.45
N ASP A 223 -19.56 -7.58 3.39
CA ASP A 223 -20.15 -7.06 2.15
C ASP A 223 -19.12 -6.63 1.09
N ASN A 224 -17.88 -6.32 1.53
CA ASN A 224 -16.85 -5.72 0.68
C ASN A 224 -15.60 -6.60 0.54
N PHE A 225 -15.61 -7.82 1.08
CA PHE A 225 -14.43 -8.68 1.00
C PHE A 225 -14.22 -9.21 -0.42
N GLU A 226 -12.99 -9.04 -0.93
CA GLU A 226 -12.58 -9.52 -2.25
C GLU A 226 -11.54 -10.63 -2.14
N ALA A 227 -10.42 -10.40 -1.46
CA ALA A 227 -9.35 -11.40 -1.38
C ALA A 227 -8.34 -11.18 -0.25
N CYS A 228 -7.80 -12.26 0.32
CA CYS A 228 -6.65 -12.21 1.21
C CYS A 228 -5.58 -13.24 0.90
N HIS A 229 -4.33 -12.84 1.16
CA HIS A 229 -3.16 -13.69 1.00
C HIS A 229 -2.38 -13.72 2.31
N ILE A 230 -2.40 -14.86 2.99
CA ILE A 230 -1.72 -15.04 4.27
C ILE A 230 -0.51 -15.92 4.03
N TYR A 231 0.69 -15.37 4.24
CA TYR A 231 1.94 -16.10 4.27
C TYR A 231 2.23 -16.57 5.69
N LEU A 232 2.91 -17.69 5.83
CA LEU A 232 3.21 -18.28 7.14
C LEU A 232 4.70 -18.51 7.31
N SER A 233 5.24 -18.08 8.45
CA SER A 233 6.65 -18.36 8.78
C SER A 233 6.87 -19.82 9.20
N ARG A 234 5.81 -20.51 9.63
CA ARG A 234 5.81 -21.93 9.97
C ARG A 234 4.82 -22.70 9.10
N PRO A 235 5.20 -23.87 8.56
CA PRO A 235 4.29 -24.68 7.77
C PRO A 235 3.06 -25.15 8.55
N LEU A 236 1.90 -25.16 7.91
CA LEU A 236 0.66 -25.74 8.40
C LEU A 236 0.70 -27.26 8.41
N ASN A 237 0.00 -27.83 9.38
CA ASN A 237 -0.45 -29.21 9.27
C ASN A 237 -1.77 -29.21 8.48
N LEU A 238 -1.70 -29.58 7.20
CA LEU A 238 -2.86 -29.57 6.29
C LEU A 238 -3.99 -30.48 6.78
N SER A 239 -3.69 -31.63 7.38
CA SER A 239 -4.71 -32.53 7.91
C SER A 239 -5.47 -31.91 9.09
N ASN A 240 -4.80 -31.13 9.95
CA ASN A 240 -5.45 -30.44 11.06
C ASN A 240 -6.34 -29.30 10.56
N ILE A 241 -5.85 -28.47 9.64
CA ILE A 241 -6.64 -27.37 9.05
C ILE A 241 -7.80 -27.93 8.23
N GLY A 242 -7.57 -29.00 7.47
CA GLY A 242 -8.60 -29.71 6.71
C GLY A 242 -9.71 -30.24 7.60
N LYS A 243 -9.38 -30.86 8.76
CA LYS A 243 -10.39 -31.28 9.75
C LYS A 243 -11.23 -30.11 10.26
N SER A 244 -10.62 -28.96 10.55
CA SER A 244 -11.35 -27.77 10.98
C SER A 244 -12.29 -27.24 9.90
N LEU A 245 -11.87 -27.31 8.64
CA LEU A 245 -12.65 -26.91 7.47
C LEU A 245 -13.58 -28.01 6.92
N GLU A 246 -13.69 -29.16 7.60
CA GLU A 246 -14.46 -30.32 7.12
C GLU A 246 -14.05 -30.80 5.71
N ALA A 247 -12.79 -30.61 5.37
CA ALA A 247 -12.20 -30.93 4.08
C ALA A 247 -11.56 -32.33 4.07
N ASN A 248 -11.81 -33.08 3.01
CA ASN A 248 -11.13 -34.36 2.77
C ASN A 248 -9.73 -34.10 2.18
N VAL A 249 -8.72 -34.02 3.05
CA VAL A 249 -7.33 -33.84 2.66
C VAL A 249 -6.68 -35.20 2.40
N SER A 250 -6.31 -35.47 1.15
CA SER A 250 -5.56 -36.67 0.79
C SER A 250 -4.17 -36.67 1.42
N ASP A 251 -3.69 -37.85 1.81
CA ASP A 251 -2.38 -37.97 2.42
C ASP A 251 -1.28 -37.55 1.43
N GLY A 252 -0.32 -36.74 1.89
CA GLY A 252 0.73 -36.16 1.03
C GLY A 252 0.26 -35.09 0.03
N ALA A 253 -0.99 -34.63 0.07
CA ALA A 253 -1.46 -33.57 -0.83
C ALA A 253 -0.66 -32.27 -0.64
N PRO A 254 -0.23 -31.59 -1.73
CA PRO A 254 0.54 -30.35 -1.64
C PRO A 254 -0.31 -29.14 -1.22
N PHE A 255 -1.64 -29.24 -1.39
CA PHE A 255 -2.64 -28.26 -1.02
C PHE A 255 -4.03 -28.89 -1.03
N PHE A 256 -5.02 -28.16 -0.51
CA PHE A 256 -6.44 -28.45 -0.72
C PHE A 256 -7.21 -27.14 -0.86
N THR A 257 -8.45 -27.26 -1.36
CA THR A 257 -9.37 -26.13 -1.55
C THR A 257 -10.72 -26.48 -0.95
N CYS A 258 -11.38 -25.48 -0.36
CA CYS A 258 -12.75 -25.57 0.13
C CYS A 258 -13.55 -24.37 -0.37
N GLU A 259 -14.83 -24.58 -0.65
CA GLU A 259 -15.76 -23.51 -1.02
C GLU A 259 -16.87 -23.39 0.02
N TYR A 260 -17.22 -22.15 0.38
CA TYR A 260 -18.30 -21.86 1.31
C TYR A 260 -19.23 -20.81 0.73
N PRO A 261 -20.56 -21.00 0.79
CA PRO A 261 -21.50 -19.97 0.38
C PRO A 261 -21.43 -18.79 1.35
N CYS A 262 -21.47 -17.56 0.82
CA CYS A 262 -21.62 -16.36 1.62
C CYS A 262 -23.11 -16.18 1.97
N PRO A 263 -23.47 -15.91 3.24
CA PRO A 263 -24.86 -15.73 3.65
C PRO A 263 -25.59 -14.67 2.80
N ASP A 264 -26.85 -14.94 2.45
CA ASP A 264 -27.77 -14.02 1.77
C ASP A 264 -27.26 -13.44 0.43
N THR A 265 -26.31 -14.12 -0.24
CA THR A 265 -25.76 -13.72 -1.55
C THR A 265 -25.55 -14.92 -2.48
N ASP A 266 -25.36 -14.68 -3.78
CA ASP A 266 -24.94 -15.69 -4.78
C ASP A 266 -23.41 -15.84 -4.86
N SER A 267 -22.71 -15.38 -3.82
CA SER A 267 -21.25 -15.36 -3.73
C SER A 267 -20.71 -16.53 -2.92
N TYR A 268 -19.48 -16.92 -3.25
CA TYR A 268 -18.77 -18.01 -2.61
C TYR A 268 -17.38 -17.56 -2.17
N LEU A 269 -16.95 -18.08 -1.03
CA LEU A 269 -15.61 -17.96 -0.50
C LEU A 269 -14.80 -19.20 -0.88
N ASP A 270 -13.82 -19.04 -1.77
CA ASP A 270 -12.83 -20.08 -2.06
C ASP A 270 -11.65 -19.95 -1.10
N ILE A 271 -11.33 -21.03 -0.38
CA ILE A 271 -10.21 -21.11 0.55
C ILE A 271 -9.22 -22.14 0.02
N GLN A 272 -8.09 -21.67 -0.51
CA GLN A 272 -6.96 -22.52 -0.90
C GLN A 272 -5.90 -22.54 0.21
N VAL A 273 -5.63 -23.74 0.75
CA VAL A 273 -4.68 -23.95 1.84
C VAL A 273 -3.46 -24.72 1.34
N ARG A 274 -2.27 -24.14 1.56
CA ARG A 274 -0.95 -24.75 1.29
C ARG A 274 -0.10 -24.69 2.57
N PRO A 275 0.96 -25.51 2.69
CA PRO A 275 1.79 -25.53 3.89
C PRO A 275 2.27 -24.15 4.33
N SER A 276 2.72 -23.29 3.42
CA SER A 276 3.28 -21.97 3.78
C SER A 276 2.37 -20.77 3.46
N LYS A 277 1.13 -21.01 3.01
CA LYS A 277 0.24 -19.93 2.55
C LYS A 277 -1.23 -20.34 2.51
N VAL A 278 -2.09 -19.39 2.83
CA VAL A 278 -3.55 -19.49 2.64
C VAL A 278 -3.97 -18.36 1.71
N PHE A 279 -4.78 -18.70 0.72
CA PHE A 279 -5.45 -17.72 -0.15
C PHE A 279 -6.95 -17.86 0.04
N ILE A 280 -7.61 -16.73 0.23
CA ILE A 280 -9.07 -16.67 0.31
C ILE A 280 -9.53 -15.63 -0.69
N PHE A 281 -10.52 -15.93 -1.52
CA PHE A 281 -11.15 -14.93 -2.37
C PHE A 281 -12.65 -15.15 -2.47
N CYS A 282 -13.38 -14.06 -2.65
CA CYS A 282 -14.81 -14.05 -2.86
C CYS A 282 -15.08 -13.93 -4.37
N TYR A 283 -16.00 -14.72 -4.89
CA TYR A 283 -16.45 -14.64 -6.28
C TYR A 283 -17.98 -14.82 -6.37
N SER A 284 -18.60 -14.26 -7.41
CA SER A 284 -20.03 -14.42 -7.68
C SER A 284 -20.26 -15.30 -8.90
N THR A 285 -21.33 -16.09 -8.88
CA THR A 285 -21.68 -16.97 -10.02
C THR A 285 -22.28 -16.20 -11.20
N LEU A 286 -22.80 -15.00 -10.96
CA LEU A 286 -23.45 -14.14 -11.96
C LEU A 286 -22.47 -13.49 -12.96
N GLU A 287 -21.18 -13.37 -12.62
CA GLU A 287 -20.15 -12.81 -13.52
C GLU A 287 -19.60 -13.81 -14.54
N SER A 288 -19.99 -15.10 -14.46
CA SER A 288 -19.49 -16.15 -15.35
C SER A 288 -20.36 -16.42 -16.59
N GLY A 289 -21.41 -15.61 -16.81
CA GLY A 289 -22.48 -15.91 -17.78
C GLY A 289 -22.53 -15.11 -19.09
N GLU A 290 -21.63 -14.14 -19.35
CA GLU A 290 -21.77 -13.26 -20.54
C GLU A 290 -20.71 -13.41 -21.65
N ASP A 291 -19.71 -14.28 -21.52
CA ASP A 291 -18.62 -14.38 -22.53
C ASP A 291 -18.65 -15.63 -23.44
N ASP A 292 -19.67 -16.49 -23.39
CA ASP A 292 -19.71 -17.76 -24.16
C ASP A 292 -20.84 -17.89 -25.20
N GLU A 293 -21.47 -16.79 -25.63
CA GLU A 293 -22.41 -16.80 -26.77
C GLU A 293 -22.07 -15.74 -27.84
N ASN A 294 -20.87 -15.80 -28.45
CA ASN A 294 -20.69 -15.21 -29.80
C ASN A 294 -19.48 -15.74 -30.59
N SER A 295 -19.19 -17.05 -30.49
CA SER A 295 -18.17 -17.68 -31.34
C SER A 295 -18.70 -18.91 -32.09
N ASN A 296 -19.90 -18.82 -32.67
CA ASN A 296 -20.35 -19.79 -33.67
C ASN A 296 -21.32 -19.17 -34.67
N LEU A 297 -20.80 -18.41 -35.65
CA LEU A 297 -21.46 -18.20 -36.95
C LEU A 297 -20.50 -17.52 -37.94
N THR A 298 -19.69 -18.32 -38.62
CA THR A 298 -19.46 -18.15 -40.08
C THR A 298 -18.88 -19.45 -40.64
N LYS A 299 -19.70 -20.15 -41.43
CA LYS A 299 -19.25 -20.92 -42.58
C LYS A 299 -19.10 -19.97 -43.76
#